data_AF-A0AAU5JVF7-F1
#
_entry.id   AF-A0AAU5JVF7-F1
#
_cell.length_a   1.000
_cell.length_b   1.000
_cell.length_c   1.000
_cell.angle_alpha   90.00
_cell.angle_beta   90.00
_cell.angle_gamma   90.00
#
_symmetry.space_group_name_H-M   'P 1'
#
loop_
_entity.id
_entity.type
_entity.pdbx_description
1 polymer ?
#
loop_
_entity_poly.entity_id
_entity_poly.type
_entity_poly.pdbx_seq_one_letter_code
_entity_poly.pdbx_strand_id
1 'polypeptide(L)'
;MSERGERTRLSRDSGIPPASLNRLLAGGGTPTIDSLEQLATFFGDPLSVVLMGAGWLTPDDINRVRTGPPAGSDPITTDVALDELGITDPSDRRLIEAVIDTVKRNRTAGDSERTAE
;
A
#
# COMPACT_ATOMS: atom_id res chain seq x y z
N MET A 1 30.70 -24.75 0.44
CA MET A 1 30.05 -24.16 -0.75
C MET A 1 30.49 -22.70 -0.82
N SER A 2 30.82 -22.16 -2.00
CA SER A 2 31.21 -20.75 -2.10
C SER A 2 29.97 -19.87 -2.09
N GLU A 3 29.96 -18.80 -1.29
CA GLU A 3 28.85 -17.83 -1.19
C GLU A 3 28.33 -17.33 -2.55
N ARG A 4 29.23 -17.23 -3.55
CA ARG A 4 28.85 -16.86 -4.92
C ARG A 4 27.90 -17.86 -5.57
N GLY A 5 28.06 -19.15 -5.30
CA GLY A 5 27.19 -20.21 -5.83
C GLY A 5 25.80 -20.19 -5.19
N GLU A 6 25.74 -19.91 -3.89
CA GLU A 6 24.48 -19.80 -3.14
C GLU A 6 23.69 -18.55 -3.56
N ARG A 7 24.36 -17.40 -3.72
CA ARG A 7 23.73 -16.17 -4.21
C ARG A 7 23.23 -16.28 -5.66
N THR A 8 23.93 -17.04 -6.50
CA THR A 8 23.50 -17.30 -7.88
C THR A 8 22.25 -18.18 -7.93
N ARG A 9 22.16 -19.19 -7.05
CA ARG A 9 20.94 -20.00 -6.91
C ARG A 9 19.79 -19.16 -6.38
N LEU A 10 20.01 -18.39 -5.30
CA LEU A 10 19.00 -17.52 -4.72
C LEU A 10 18.46 -16.50 -5.73
N SER A 11 19.32 -15.86 -6.52
CA SER A 11 18.89 -14.93 -7.58
C SER A 11 18.06 -15.61 -8.67
N ARG A 12 18.42 -16.84 -9.07
CA ARG A 12 17.65 -17.62 -10.03
C ARG A 12 16.29 -18.01 -9.49
N ASP A 13 16.25 -18.47 -8.24
CA ASP A 13 15.06 -19.07 -7.64
C ASP A 13 14.05 -17.99 -7.16
N SER A 14 14.55 -16.81 -6.77
CA SER A 14 13.72 -15.65 -6.37
C SER A 14 13.29 -14.74 -7.54
N GLY A 15 13.91 -14.88 -8.72
CA GLY A 15 13.69 -13.97 -9.85
C GLY A 15 14.31 -12.58 -9.69
N ILE A 16 15.01 -12.31 -8.58
CA ILE A 16 15.62 -11.01 -8.29
C ILE A 16 16.95 -10.89 -9.04
N PRO A 17 17.19 -9.78 -9.78
CA PRO A 17 18.47 -9.55 -10.45
C PRO A 17 19.66 -9.61 -9.47
N PRO A 18 20.81 -10.24 -9.83
CA PRO A 18 21.94 -10.42 -8.93
C PRO A 18 22.50 -9.12 -8.34
N ALA A 19 22.44 -8.03 -9.10
CA ALA A 19 22.86 -6.70 -8.65
C ALA A 19 21.93 -6.16 -7.55
N SER A 20 20.61 -6.31 -7.71
CA SER A 20 19.60 -5.90 -6.74
C SER A 20 19.70 -6.73 -5.46
N LEU A 21 19.88 -8.05 -5.59
CA LEU A 21 20.06 -8.94 -4.45
C LEU A 21 21.36 -8.63 -3.67
N ASN A 22 22.48 -8.39 -4.36
CA ASN A 22 23.72 -7.98 -3.69
C ASN A 22 23.58 -6.65 -2.96
N ARG A 23 22.89 -5.67 -3.58
CA ARG A 23 22.62 -4.37 -2.96
C ARG A 23 21.79 -4.54 -1.69
N LEU A 24 20.77 -5.40 -1.74
CA LEU A 24 19.91 -5.70 -0.60
C LEU A 24 20.67 -6.37 0.54
N LEU A 25 21.44 -7.42 0.23
CA LEU A 25 22.21 -8.19 1.21
C LEU A 25 23.37 -7.37 1.82
N ALA A 26 23.93 -6.44 1.06
CA ALA A 26 24.96 -5.53 1.55
C ALA A 26 24.39 -4.38 2.42
N GLY A 27 23.07 -4.31 2.61
CA GLY A 27 22.41 -3.17 3.26
C GLY A 27 22.56 -1.86 2.48
N GLY A 28 22.97 -1.95 1.22
CA GLY A 28 23.43 -0.84 0.39
C GLY A 28 22.32 -0.14 -0.36
N GLY A 29 21.26 0.29 0.31
CA GLY A 29 20.22 1.13 -0.28
C GLY A 29 18.80 0.61 -0.10
N THR A 30 17.84 1.47 -0.43
CA THR A 30 16.42 1.23 -0.26
C THR A 30 15.93 0.16 -1.25
N PRO A 31 15.40 -0.99 -0.77
CA PRO A 31 14.78 -1.97 -1.65
C PRO A 31 13.60 -1.36 -2.41
N THR A 32 13.40 -1.78 -3.65
CA THR A 32 12.19 -1.47 -4.42
C THR A 32 11.05 -2.40 -3.99
N ILE A 33 9.81 -1.91 -4.09
CA ILE A 33 8.60 -2.70 -3.75
C ILE A 33 8.58 -4.03 -4.52
N ASP A 34 8.85 -4.00 -5.83
CA ASP A 34 8.89 -5.21 -6.66
C ASP A 34 9.87 -6.28 -6.15
N SER A 35 11.01 -5.87 -5.58
CA SER A 35 11.99 -6.82 -5.02
C SER A 35 11.52 -7.39 -3.68
N LEU A 36 10.77 -6.61 -2.89
CA LEU A 36 10.18 -7.10 -1.64
C LEU A 36 9.01 -8.05 -1.91
N GLU A 37 8.23 -7.79 -2.97
CA GLU A 37 7.20 -8.71 -3.45
C GLU A 37 7.79 -10.04 -3.92
N GLN A 38 8.86 -10.00 -4.73
CA GLN A 38 9.57 -11.21 -5.15
C GLN A 38 10.11 -12.02 -3.98
N LEU A 39 10.63 -11.35 -2.93
CA LEU A 39 11.05 -12.04 -1.70
C LEU A 39 9.88 -12.64 -0.93
N ALA A 40 8.77 -11.91 -0.79
CA ALA A 40 7.56 -12.41 -0.14
C ALA A 40 7.05 -13.67 -0.83
N THR A 41 6.95 -13.64 -2.16
CA THR A 41 6.59 -14.82 -2.97
C THR A 41 7.59 -15.96 -2.80
N PHE A 42 8.90 -15.67 -2.82
CA PHE A 42 9.93 -16.69 -2.69
C PHE A 42 9.93 -17.38 -1.33
N PHE A 43 9.74 -16.63 -0.24
CA PHE A 43 9.68 -17.19 1.11
C PHE A 43 8.31 -17.77 1.48
N GLY A 44 7.26 -17.48 0.69
CA GLY A 44 5.89 -17.87 0.99
C GLY A 44 5.29 -17.05 2.14
N ASP A 45 5.88 -15.91 2.46
CA ASP A 45 5.45 -15.01 3.54
C ASP A 45 4.53 -13.90 2.99
N PRO A 46 3.59 -13.39 3.79
CA PRO A 46 2.84 -12.20 3.42
C PRO A 46 3.77 -11.00 3.20
N LEU A 47 3.50 -10.20 2.17
CA LEU A 47 4.28 -8.97 1.91
C LEU A 47 4.35 -8.04 3.12
N SER A 48 3.28 -7.97 3.93
CA SER A 48 3.25 -7.19 5.17
C SER A 48 4.31 -7.61 6.19
N VAL A 49 4.63 -8.91 6.28
CA VAL A 49 5.68 -9.44 7.15
C VAL A 49 7.05 -9.03 6.63
N VAL A 50 7.27 -9.13 5.32
CA VAL A 50 8.53 -8.72 4.67
C VAL A 50 8.75 -7.22 4.81
N LEU A 51 7.71 -6.40 4.62
CA LEU A 51 7.76 -4.94 4.78
C LEU A 51 8.04 -4.52 6.23
N MET A 52 7.50 -5.26 7.21
CA MET A 52 7.80 -5.03 8.62
C MET A 52 9.26 -5.39 8.95
N GLY A 53 9.75 -6.53 8.45
CA GLY A 53 11.15 -6.93 8.61
C GLY A 53 12.13 -5.98 7.91
N ALA A 54 11.71 -5.36 6.81
CA ALA A 54 12.48 -4.32 6.11
C ALA A 54 12.40 -2.93 6.77
N GLY A 55 11.58 -2.75 7.81
CA GLY A 55 11.42 -1.49 8.54
C GLY A 55 10.55 -0.44 7.85
N TRP A 56 9.79 -0.83 6.81
CA TRP A 56 8.88 0.07 6.09
C TRP A 56 7.52 0.20 6.75
N LEU A 57 7.10 -0.82 7.49
CA LEU A 57 5.85 -0.85 8.23
C LEU A 57 6.11 -1.18 9.69
N THR A 58 5.31 -0.58 10.57
CA THR A 58 5.22 -0.99 11.97
C THR A 58 3.98 -1.86 12.18
N PRO A 59 3.91 -2.64 13.28
CA PRO A 59 2.68 -3.31 13.68
C PRO A 59 1.48 -2.35 13.83
N ASP A 60 1.73 -1.11 14.25
CA ASP A 60 0.71 -0.07 14.38
C ASP A 60 0.15 0.37 13.03
N ASP A 61 0.98 0.42 11.98
CA ASP A 61 0.50 0.75 10.62
C ASP A 61 -0.45 -0.34 10.10
N ILE A 62 -0.12 -1.62 10.33
CA ILE A 62 -0.99 -2.74 9.98
C ILE A 62 -2.28 -2.68 10.79
N ASN A 63 -2.18 -2.41 12.10
CA ASN A 63 -3.35 -2.28 12.96
C ASN A 63 -4.24 -1.11 12.52
N ARG A 64 -3.68 0.05 12.17
CA ARG A 64 -4.44 1.22 11.70
C ARG A 64 -5.28 0.89 10.46
N VAL A 65 -4.73 0.15 9.50
CA VAL A 65 -5.47 -0.27 8.31
C VAL A 65 -6.57 -1.26 8.69
N ARG A 66 -6.28 -2.21 9.59
CA ARG A 66 -7.23 -3.25 10.00
C ARG A 66 -8.39 -2.72 10.85
N THR A 67 -8.11 -1.79 11.76
CA THR A 67 -9.11 -1.24 12.69
C THR A 67 -9.82 -0.01 12.15
N GLY A 68 -9.35 0.55 11.03
CA GLY A 68 -9.81 1.83 10.52
C GLY A 68 -9.31 3.00 11.39
N PRO A 69 -9.73 4.24 11.04
CA PRO A 69 -9.42 5.42 11.83
C PRO A 69 -9.79 5.21 13.31
N PRO A 70 -9.02 5.78 14.26
CA PRO A 70 -9.33 5.63 15.68
C PRO A 70 -10.76 6.09 15.96
N ALA A 71 -11.50 5.31 16.77
CA ALA A 71 -12.85 5.66 17.19
C ALA A 71 -12.83 7.08 17.79
N GLY A 72 -13.48 8.03 17.12
CA GLY A 72 -13.47 9.46 17.46
C GLY A 72 -12.76 10.38 16.46
N SER A 73 -12.13 9.84 15.40
CA SER A 73 -11.92 10.62 14.18
C SER A 73 -13.23 10.62 13.41
N ASP A 74 -14.13 11.54 13.76
CA ASP A 74 -15.32 11.73 12.94
C ASP A 74 -14.86 12.01 11.51
N PRO A 75 -15.25 11.18 10.53
CA PRO A 75 -14.90 11.46 9.15
C PRO A 75 -15.43 12.85 8.83
N ILE A 76 -14.55 13.72 8.32
CA ILE A 76 -14.96 15.06 7.91
C ILE A 76 -16.16 14.91 6.98
N THR A 77 -17.29 15.47 7.40
CA THR A 77 -18.50 15.39 6.58
C THR A 77 -18.28 16.26 5.35
N THR A 78 -18.96 15.94 4.25
CA THR A 78 -18.87 16.76 3.03
C THR A 78 -19.21 18.22 3.33
N ASP A 79 -20.19 18.47 4.18
CA ASP A 79 -20.60 19.82 4.58
C ASP A 79 -19.49 20.57 5.34
N VAL A 80 -18.83 19.93 6.31
CA VAL A 80 -17.70 20.51 7.05
C VAL A 80 -16.51 20.78 6.11
N ALA A 81 -16.23 19.88 5.17
CA ALA A 81 -15.18 20.10 4.18
C ALA A 81 -15.50 21.29 3.25
N LEU A 82 -16.76 21.45 2.84
CA LEU A 82 -17.21 22.58 2.01
C LEU A 82 -17.13 23.90 2.79
N ASP A 83 -17.45 23.89 4.08
CA ASP A 83 -17.26 25.02 4.99
C ASP A 83 -15.78 25.43 5.09
N GLU A 84 -14.88 24.48 5.33
CA GLU A 84 -13.44 24.75 5.44
C GLU A 84 -12.83 25.26 4.12
N LEU A 85 -13.36 24.80 2.98
CA LEU A 85 -12.95 25.27 1.65
C LEU A 85 -13.54 26.65 1.29
N GLY A 86 -14.39 27.23 2.16
CA GLY A 86 -15.02 28.52 1.93
C GLY A 86 -16.12 28.49 0.86
N ILE A 87 -16.65 27.31 0.55
CA ILE A 87 -17.68 27.11 -0.48
C ILE A 87 -19.04 27.28 0.18
N THR A 88 -19.61 28.48 0.07
CA THR A 88 -20.86 28.86 0.73
C THR A 88 -22.05 28.93 -0.22
N ASP A 89 -21.81 28.98 -1.54
CA ASP A 89 -22.90 29.02 -2.53
C ASP A 89 -23.63 27.67 -2.61
N PRO A 90 -24.97 27.65 -2.46
CA PRO A 90 -25.75 26.41 -2.43
C PRO A 90 -25.74 25.64 -3.76
N SER A 91 -25.48 26.31 -4.89
CA SER A 91 -25.37 25.66 -6.20
C SER A 91 -24.02 24.95 -6.33
N ASP A 92 -22.93 25.60 -5.91
CA ASP A 92 -21.59 25.03 -5.90
C ASP A 92 -21.50 23.82 -4.95
N ARG A 93 -22.13 23.91 -3.77
CA ARG A 93 -22.23 22.78 -2.83
C ARG A 93 -22.88 21.55 -3.46
N ARG A 94 -24.04 21.73 -4.10
CA ARG A 94 -24.78 20.63 -4.74
C ARG A 94 -23.98 19.98 -5.87
N LEU A 95 -23.26 20.79 -6.65
CA LEU A 95 -22.42 20.27 -7.72
C LEU A 95 -21.29 19.39 -7.16
N ILE A 96 -20.60 19.87 -6.13
CA ILE A 96 -19.48 19.15 -5.52
C ILE A 96 -19.97 17.88 -4.82
N GLU A 97 -21.10 17.94 -4.12
CA GLU A 97 -21.74 16.75 -3.53
C GLU A 97 -22.05 15.70 -4.59
N ALA A 98 -22.64 16.09 -5.72
CA ALA A 98 -22.95 15.17 -6.82
C ALA A 98 -21.69 14.51 -7.42
N VAL A 99 -20.59 15.27 -7.53
CA VAL A 99 -19.30 14.74 -8.00
C VAL A 99 -18.74 13.74 -7.00
N ILE A 100 -18.72 14.07 -5.71
CA ILE A 100 -18.23 13.20 -4.63
C ILE A 100 -19.03 11.89 -4.61
N ASP A 101 -20.36 11.97 -4.73
CA ASP A 101 -21.24 10.82 -4.78
C ASP A 101 -20.95 9.90 -5.97
N THR A 102 -20.70 10.51 -7.14
CA THR A 102 -20.35 9.77 -8.36
C THR A 102 -19.02 9.03 -8.19
N VAL A 103 -18.00 9.68 -7.61
CA VAL A 103 -16.71 9.07 -7.33
C VAL A 103 -16.84 7.92 -6.32
N LYS A 104 -17.63 8.09 -5.25
CA LYS A 104 -17.88 7.05 -4.25
C LYS A 104 -18.50 5.80 -4.88
N ARG A 105 -19.53 5.97 -5.72
CA ARG A 105 -20.19 4.84 -6.41
C ARG A 105 -19.24 4.09 -7.35
N ASN A 106 -18.42 4.81 -8.12
CA ASN A 106 -17.46 4.20 -9.02
C ASN A 106 -16.39 3.39 -8.26
N ARG A 107 -15.96 3.87 -7.09
CA ARG A 107 -15.00 3.15 -6.24
C ARG A 107 -15.58 1.85 -5.68
N THR A 108 -16.82 1.87 -5.19
CA THR A 108 -17.48 0.66 -4.68
C THR A 108 -17.77 -0.36 -5.78
N ALA A 109 -18.07 0.09 -6.99
CA ALA A 109 -18.25 -0.79 -8.15
C ALA A 109 -16.93 -1.47 -8.56
N GLY A 110 -15.82 -0.72 -8.61
CA GLY A 110 -14.51 -1.26 -8.97
C GLY A 110 -13.92 -2.25 -7.96
N ASP A 111 -14.22 -2.11 -6.66
CA ASP A 111 -13.79 -3.08 -5.65
C ASP A 111 -14.59 -4.41 -5.70
N SER A 112 -15.83 -4.37 -6.19
CA SER A 112 -16.67 -5.57 -6.36
C SER A 112 -16.22 -6.45 -7.53
N GLU A 113 -15.65 -5.84 -8.57
CA GLU A 113 -15.13 -6.54 -9.75
C GLU A 113 -13.75 -7.18 -9.48
N ARG A 114 -12.94 -6.57 -8.60
CA ARG A 114 -11.60 -7.07 -8.23
C ARG A 114 -11.61 -8.18 -7.16
N THR A 115 -12.76 -8.44 -6.53
CA THR A 115 -12.94 -9.53 -5.54
C THR A 115 -13.63 -10.77 -6.13
N ALA A 116 -14.00 -10.73 -7.41
CA ALA A 116 -14.67 -11.82 -8.14
C ALA A 116 -13.73 -12.60 -9.08
N GLU A 117 -12.43 -12.33 -9.04
CA GLU A 117 -11.35 -13.03 -9.79
C GLU A 117 -10.41 -13.74 -8.81
#